data_AF-A0A7S4RWK2-F1
#
_entry.id   AF-A0A7S4RWK2-F1
#
_cell.length_a   1.000
_cell.length_b   1.000
_cell.length_c   1.000
_cell.angle_alpha   90.00
_cell.angle_beta   90.00
_cell.angle_gamma   90.00
#
_symmetry.space_group_name_H-M   'P 1'
#
loop_
_entity.id
_entity.type
_entity.pdbx_description
1 polymer ?
#
loop_
_entity_poly.entity_id
_entity_poly.type
_entity_poly.pdbx_seq_one_letter_code
_entity_poly.pdbx_strand_id
1 'polypeptide(L)'
;MTQCKIIPKYSKERCDWRTIANKSDMDTLVVHESQLLGILGRFEECCMMITENLDNMQYQIKLHRFSLTFKFDSEVKLCCSEITGYHLRSNQHLSGQLQGIHQYLILDSEDGVKTKIIVPFGRVTIEPRKRVEIAMLNTAEGKLKPSEEDAEERMQFFTYSVHPRFETLVATSVAARLFLATLYMATASLSPDKSIGMTGEAKAIDLTRQCVTNRAMSDVEQFCLSNLKEISKHRSPTLYLLCHDTEQSSIDYSFLQGDNRGRNGKKIDDSTLWLADERTAYINKLRKPLNPRLCLTDEECRRSLGQHSLRRWKRSKRKIRKFIDIHCCPVTRKKLNDVYKTMSDLWSVHEQTSLKPFPLPDLNTTEIGQSLYSELQKSWNLHCTIGGLKTEMKSNTIAVLRRLKKDVHLYIKLV
;
A
#
# COMPACT_ATOMS: atom_id res chain seq x y z
N MET A 1 -20.69 28.75 -32.95
CA MET A 1 -21.01 29.31 -31.63
C MET A 1 -21.66 28.21 -30.80
N THR A 2 -20.85 27.36 -30.19
CA THR A 2 -21.32 26.29 -29.31
C THR A 2 -21.53 26.88 -27.92
N GLN A 3 -22.80 27.16 -27.60
CA GLN A 3 -23.20 27.60 -26.27
C GLN A 3 -23.11 26.41 -25.30
N CYS A 4 -22.16 26.44 -24.36
CA CYS A 4 -22.24 25.58 -23.18
C CYS A 4 -23.49 25.96 -22.39
N LYS A 5 -24.45 25.03 -22.26
CA LYS A 5 -25.58 25.19 -21.34
C LYS A 5 -25.34 24.34 -20.10
N ILE A 6 -25.51 24.98 -18.94
CA ILE A 6 -25.51 24.36 -17.63
C ILE A 6 -26.68 23.38 -17.55
N ILE A 7 -26.41 22.12 -17.20
CA ILE A 7 -27.45 21.12 -16.93
C ILE A 7 -28.20 21.56 -15.65
N PRO A 8 -29.54 21.73 -15.68
CA PRO A 8 -30.29 22.07 -14.48
C PRO A 8 -30.23 20.92 -13.47
N LYS A 9 -30.04 21.24 -12.18
CA LYS A 9 -30.17 20.30 -11.06
C LYS A 9 -31.51 19.57 -11.16
N TYR A 10 -31.45 18.25 -11.31
CA TYR A 10 -32.51 17.27 -11.07
C TYR A 10 -33.93 17.67 -11.51
N SER A 11 -34.36 17.22 -12.69
CA SER A 11 -35.80 17.04 -12.91
C SER A 11 -36.32 16.03 -11.89
N LYS A 12 -37.33 16.42 -11.11
CA LYS A 12 -37.97 15.67 -10.00
C LYS A 12 -38.62 14.33 -10.39
N GLU A 13 -38.37 13.83 -11.58
CA GLU A 13 -38.86 12.55 -12.06
C GLU A 13 -37.67 11.62 -12.21
N ARG A 14 -37.75 10.44 -11.60
CA ARG A 14 -36.75 9.36 -11.71
C ARG A 14 -36.58 8.99 -13.19
N CYS A 15 -35.69 9.68 -13.90
CA CYS A 15 -35.26 9.28 -15.22
C CYS A 15 -34.07 8.34 -15.07
N ASP A 16 -34.27 7.10 -15.53
CA ASP A 16 -33.20 6.12 -15.71
C ASP A 16 -32.14 6.74 -16.65
N TRP A 17 -30.88 6.78 -16.21
CA TRP A 17 -29.78 7.45 -16.93
C TRP A 17 -29.58 6.87 -18.35
N ARG A 18 -30.03 5.62 -18.55
CA ARG A 18 -30.04 4.93 -19.84
C ARG A 18 -31.00 5.56 -20.86
N THR A 19 -32.09 6.17 -20.40
CA THR A 19 -33.06 6.85 -21.28
C THR A 19 -32.57 8.22 -21.74
N ILE A 20 -31.67 8.85 -20.97
CA ILE A 20 -31.06 10.14 -21.31
C ILE A 20 -29.93 9.95 -22.33
N ALA A 21 -29.15 8.86 -22.22
CA ALA A 21 -28.09 8.53 -23.16
C ALA A 21 -28.58 8.23 -24.60
N ASN A 22 -29.87 7.90 -24.78
CA ASN A 22 -30.46 7.51 -26.07
C ASN A 22 -31.21 8.66 -26.79
N LYS A 23 -31.18 9.90 -26.28
CA LYS A 23 -31.77 11.05 -26.98
C LYS A 23 -30.77 11.64 -27.97
N SER A 24 -31.15 11.67 -29.24
CA SER A 24 -30.35 12.11 -30.40
C SER A 24 -29.99 13.60 -30.44
N ASP A 25 -30.42 14.39 -29.45
CA ASP A 25 -30.24 15.85 -29.39
C ASP A 25 -29.26 16.31 -28.28
N MET A 26 -28.56 15.39 -27.62
CA MET A 26 -27.47 15.73 -26.70
C MET A 26 -26.14 15.58 -27.42
N ASP A 27 -25.37 16.66 -27.53
CA ASP A 27 -23.95 16.60 -27.85
C ASP A 27 -23.31 15.70 -26.77
N THR A 28 -23.00 14.48 -27.21
CA THR A 28 -22.54 13.37 -26.40
C THR A 28 -21.49 13.82 -25.38
N LEU A 29 -21.83 13.67 -24.09
CA LEU A 29 -20.89 13.24 -23.08
C LEU A 29 -20.01 12.19 -23.74
N VAL A 30 -18.76 12.52 -24.03
CA VAL A 30 -17.83 11.55 -24.60
C VAL A 30 -17.61 10.55 -23.47
N VAL A 31 -18.39 9.45 -23.49
CA VAL A 31 -18.13 8.24 -22.72
C VAL A 31 -16.87 7.66 -23.32
N HIS A 32 -15.73 8.27 -23.04
CA HIS A 32 -14.46 7.72 -23.42
C HIS A 32 -14.20 6.60 -22.41
N GLU A 33 -14.42 5.35 -22.80
CA GLU A 33 -13.97 4.16 -22.03
C GLU A 33 -12.43 4.05 -22.07
N SER A 34 -11.73 5.13 -21.73
CA SER A 34 -10.29 5.14 -21.60
C SER A 34 -9.92 4.44 -20.31
N GLN A 35 -8.87 3.63 -20.35
CA GLN A 35 -8.18 3.16 -19.13
C GLN A 35 -7.82 4.33 -18.19
N LEU A 36 -7.65 5.54 -18.73
CA LEU A 36 -7.40 6.77 -17.98
C LEU A 36 -8.56 7.18 -17.07
N LEU A 37 -9.82 7.03 -17.50
CA LEU A 37 -10.97 7.31 -16.63
C LEU A 37 -11.06 6.28 -15.50
N GLY A 38 -10.69 5.02 -15.76
CA GLY A 38 -10.58 4.01 -14.71
C GLY A 38 -9.48 4.32 -13.68
N ILE A 39 -8.40 5.00 -14.11
CA ILE A 39 -7.35 5.49 -13.21
C ILE A 39 -7.86 6.66 -12.35
N LEU A 40 -8.48 7.67 -12.97
CA LEU A 40 -9.06 8.81 -12.24
C LEU A 40 -10.22 8.38 -11.34
N GLY A 41 -10.93 7.31 -11.72
CA GLY A 41 -11.95 6.61 -10.95
C GLY A 41 -11.49 6.11 -9.58
N ARG A 42 -10.18 6.03 -9.35
CA ARG A 42 -9.60 5.71 -8.03
C ARG A 42 -9.67 6.87 -7.05
N PHE A 43 -9.88 8.09 -7.55
CA PHE A 43 -9.86 9.32 -6.79
C PHE A 43 -11.25 9.95 -6.67
N GLU A 44 -12.05 9.89 -7.74
CA GLU A 44 -13.40 10.45 -7.80
C GLU A 44 -14.32 9.53 -8.59
N GLU A 45 -15.61 9.51 -8.29
CA GLU A 45 -16.56 8.68 -9.04
C GLU A 45 -16.77 9.25 -10.45
N CYS A 46 -16.95 8.39 -11.45
CA CYS A 46 -17.08 8.81 -12.85
C CYS A 46 -18.24 9.80 -13.09
N CYS A 47 -19.31 9.72 -12.29
CA CYS A 47 -20.45 10.65 -12.36
C CYS A 47 -20.14 12.07 -11.89
N MET A 48 -19.07 12.25 -11.11
CA MET A 48 -18.63 13.55 -10.57
C MET A 48 -17.50 14.18 -11.40
N MET A 49 -16.92 13.43 -12.34
CA MET A 49 -15.92 13.95 -13.27
C MET A 49 -16.59 14.69 -14.42
N ILE A 50 -16.08 15.88 -14.75
CA ILE A 50 -16.54 16.63 -15.91
C ILE A 50 -15.50 16.53 -17.02
N THR A 51 -15.90 16.04 -18.19
CA THR A 51 -15.06 16.00 -19.39
C THR A 51 -15.50 17.11 -20.32
N GLU A 52 -14.60 18.03 -20.62
CA GLU A 52 -14.80 19.15 -21.55
C GLU A 52 -13.97 18.90 -22.81
N ASN A 53 -14.57 19.18 -23.97
CA ASN A 53 -13.86 19.20 -25.24
C ASN A 53 -13.35 20.62 -25.49
N LEU A 54 -12.04 20.79 -25.62
CA LEU A 54 -11.41 22.02 -26.05
C LEU A 54 -11.38 22.09 -27.59
N ASP A 55 -11.38 23.32 -28.11
CA ASP A 55 -11.16 23.56 -29.53
C ASP A 55 -9.83 22.87 -29.96
N ASN A 56 -9.86 22.12 -31.07
CA ASN A 56 -8.78 21.25 -31.61
C ASN A 56 -8.72 19.79 -31.11
N MET A 57 -9.85 19.14 -30.76
CA MET A 57 -9.89 17.71 -30.37
C MET A 57 -9.05 17.38 -29.13
N GLN A 58 -8.78 18.39 -28.28
CA GLN A 58 -8.10 18.20 -27.01
C GLN A 58 -9.15 18.04 -25.91
N TYR A 59 -9.02 17.01 -25.08
CA TYR A 59 -9.95 16.79 -23.96
C TYR A 59 -9.34 17.29 -22.65
N GLN A 60 -10.19 17.82 -21.79
CA GLN A 60 -9.86 18.17 -20.41
C GLN A 60 -10.82 17.47 -19.47
N ILE A 61 -10.25 16.83 -18.44
CA ILE A 61 -11.00 16.14 -17.40
C ILE A 61 -10.82 16.93 -16.11
N LYS A 62 -11.92 17.36 -15.50
CA LYS A 62 -11.94 18.11 -14.24
C LYS A 62 -12.50 17.24 -13.13
N LEU A 63 -11.72 17.16 -12.05
CA LEU A 63 -12.09 16.58 -10.76
C LEU A 63 -12.46 17.75 -9.84
N HIS A 64 -13.73 18.18 -9.90
CA HIS A 64 -14.16 19.44 -9.31
C HIS A 64 -13.96 19.49 -7.79
N ARG A 65 -14.21 18.37 -7.10
CA ARG A 65 -14.09 18.31 -5.64
C ARG A 65 -12.64 18.46 -5.20
N PHE A 66 -11.70 17.87 -5.94
CA PHE A 66 -10.27 18.00 -5.67
C PHE A 66 -9.65 19.26 -6.27
N SER A 67 -10.39 20.03 -7.06
CA SER A 67 -9.84 21.16 -7.84
C SER A 67 -8.64 20.73 -8.67
N LEU A 68 -8.72 19.54 -9.29
CA LEU A 68 -7.68 18.99 -10.16
C LEU A 68 -8.16 18.94 -11.60
N THR A 69 -7.28 19.32 -12.51
CA THR A 69 -7.56 19.42 -13.94
C THR A 69 -6.50 18.69 -14.73
N PHE A 70 -6.94 17.77 -15.56
CA PHE A 70 -6.10 16.97 -16.42
C PHE A 70 -6.34 17.29 -17.88
N LYS A 71 -5.29 17.61 -18.64
CA LYS A 71 -5.36 17.96 -20.06
C LYS A 71 -4.44 17.08 -20.87
N PHE A 72 -4.84 16.72 -22.08
CA PHE A 72 -3.93 16.05 -23.00
C PHE A 72 -2.91 17.05 -23.57
N ASP A 73 -1.63 16.71 -23.46
CA ASP A 73 -0.56 17.37 -24.17
C ASP A 73 -0.45 16.86 -25.62
N SER A 74 0.30 17.58 -26.44
CA SER A 74 0.71 17.25 -27.81
C SER A 74 1.25 15.81 -27.97
N GLU A 75 1.87 15.25 -26.94
CA GLU A 75 2.34 13.85 -26.89
C GLU A 75 1.30 12.82 -26.40
N VAL A 76 0.01 13.17 -26.31
CA VAL A 76 -1.10 12.30 -25.82
C VAL A 76 -0.94 11.91 -24.34
N LYS A 77 -0.05 12.59 -23.59
CA LYS A 77 0.09 12.42 -22.14
C LYS A 77 -0.91 13.30 -21.40
N LEU A 78 -1.44 12.80 -20.29
CA LEU A 78 -2.41 13.51 -19.49
C LEU A 78 -1.71 14.37 -18.41
N CYS A 79 -1.51 15.65 -18.67
CA CYS A 79 -0.82 16.60 -17.81
C CYS A 79 -1.74 17.18 -16.74
N CYS A 80 -1.25 17.29 -15.50
CA CYS A 80 -1.97 17.92 -14.40
C CYS A 80 -1.71 19.43 -14.43
N SER A 81 -2.77 20.23 -14.53
CA SER A 81 -2.65 21.69 -14.68
C SER A 81 -2.15 22.36 -13.38
N GLU A 82 -2.56 21.84 -12.23
CA GLU A 82 -2.21 22.38 -10.91
C GLU A 82 -0.80 21.96 -10.46
N ILE A 83 -0.25 20.89 -11.04
CA ILE A 83 1.10 20.40 -10.75
C ILE A 83 1.91 20.45 -12.05
N THR A 84 2.38 21.66 -12.38
CA THR A 84 3.14 21.95 -13.61
C THR A 84 4.37 21.08 -13.76
N GLY A 85 4.65 20.62 -14.98
CA GLY A 85 5.81 19.77 -15.29
C GLY A 85 5.59 18.29 -14.95
N TYR A 86 4.35 17.88 -14.66
CA TYR A 86 3.99 16.51 -14.32
C TYR A 86 2.80 15.98 -15.14
N HIS A 87 2.91 14.74 -15.57
CA HIS A 87 1.87 14.00 -16.28
C HIS A 87 1.48 12.72 -15.52
N LEU A 88 0.26 12.26 -15.74
CA LEU A 88 -0.26 11.04 -15.15
C LEU A 88 0.47 9.83 -15.72
N ARG A 89 1.07 9.03 -14.85
CA ARG A 89 1.75 7.79 -15.24
C ARG A 89 0.72 6.77 -15.76
N SER A 90 0.99 6.12 -16.88
CA SER A 90 0.07 5.09 -17.42
C SER A 90 -0.04 3.87 -16.48
N ASN A 91 1.06 3.48 -15.83
CA ASN A 91 1.06 2.40 -14.84
C ASN A 91 0.93 2.95 -13.41
N GLN A 92 -0.23 2.77 -12.80
CA GLN A 92 -0.56 3.24 -11.46
C GLN A 92 -0.28 2.17 -10.39
N HIS A 93 0.97 1.69 -10.34
CA HIS A 93 1.45 0.75 -9.33
C HIS A 93 2.65 1.32 -8.57
N LEU A 94 2.54 1.34 -7.24
CA LEU A 94 3.67 1.62 -6.34
C LEU A 94 4.52 0.36 -6.17
N SER A 95 5.80 0.44 -6.50
CA SER A 95 6.74 -0.67 -6.33
C SER A 95 7.21 -0.79 -4.88
N GLY A 96 6.78 -1.86 -4.21
CA GLY A 96 7.40 -2.30 -2.94
C GLY A 96 7.10 -1.47 -1.70
N GLN A 97 6.12 -0.55 -1.74
CA GLN A 97 5.60 0.18 -0.57
C GLN A 97 4.07 0.25 -0.62
N LEU A 98 3.44 0.46 0.53
CA LEU A 98 2.00 0.75 0.66
C LEU A 98 1.10 -0.27 -0.06
N GLN A 99 1.44 -1.56 0.06
CA GLN A 99 0.66 -2.64 -0.56
C GLN A 99 -0.76 -2.67 0.00
N GLY A 100 -1.76 -2.71 -0.89
CA GLY A 100 -3.19 -2.78 -0.52
C GLY A 100 -3.92 -1.43 -0.51
N ILE A 101 -3.23 -0.32 -0.82
CA ILE A 101 -3.87 0.96 -1.12
C ILE A 101 -4.18 1.02 -2.61
N HIS A 102 -5.37 1.51 -2.96
CA HIS A 102 -5.79 1.69 -4.36
C HIS A 102 -6.16 3.13 -4.71
N GLN A 103 -6.45 3.97 -3.71
CA GLN A 103 -6.85 5.35 -3.89
C GLN A 103 -5.61 6.26 -3.86
N TYR A 104 -4.89 6.30 -4.98
CA TYR A 104 -3.78 7.23 -5.21
C TYR A 104 -3.60 7.48 -6.71
N LEU A 105 -2.93 8.59 -7.06
CA LEU A 105 -2.48 8.89 -8.42
C LEU A 105 -0.97 9.11 -8.43
N ILE A 106 -0.27 8.46 -9.35
CA ILE A 106 1.16 8.62 -9.60
C ILE A 106 1.33 9.57 -10.79
N LEU A 107 2.12 10.61 -10.57
CA LEU A 107 2.52 11.58 -11.58
C LEU A 107 4.03 11.51 -11.83
N ASP A 108 4.43 11.46 -13.09
CA ASP A 108 5.83 11.57 -13.50
C ASP A 108 6.14 12.95 -14.02
N SER A 109 7.34 13.42 -13.70
CA SER A 109 7.85 14.65 -14.27
C SER A 109 8.13 14.48 -15.76
N GLU A 110 7.98 15.55 -16.54
CA GLU A 110 8.35 15.59 -17.96
C GLU A 110 9.80 15.14 -18.19
N ASP A 111 10.71 15.49 -17.29
CA ASP A 111 12.12 15.07 -17.32
C ASP A 111 12.32 13.57 -17.00
N GLY A 112 11.29 12.86 -16.52
CA GLY A 112 11.35 11.45 -16.11
C GLY A 112 12.11 11.17 -14.80
N VAL A 113 12.72 12.18 -14.17
CA VAL A 113 13.58 11.99 -12.98
C VAL A 113 12.80 11.98 -11.67
N LYS A 114 11.72 12.76 -11.60
CA LYS A 114 10.95 12.97 -10.36
C LYS A 114 9.56 12.36 -10.48
N THR A 115 9.14 11.68 -9.43
CA THR A 115 7.77 11.15 -9.32
C THR A 115 7.07 11.78 -8.12
N LYS A 116 5.82 12.19 -8.31
CA LYS A 116 4.91 12.64 -7.26
C LYS A 116 3.74 11.68 -7.13
N ILE A 117 3.23 11.55 -5.91
CA ILE A 117 2.06 10.74 -5.61
C ILE A 117 1.03 11.61 -4.91
N ILE A 118 -0.19 11.59 -5.42
CA ILE A 118 -1.34 12.25 -4.84
C ILE A 118 -2.17 11.20 -4.11
N VAL A 119 -2.59 11.48 -2.88
CA VAL A 119 -3.43 10.61 -2.06
C VAL A 119 -4.58 11.44 -1.49
N PRO A 120 -5.85 10.97 -1.57
CA PRO A 120 -6.97 11.74 -1.05
C PRO A 120 -6.88 11.83 0.47
N PHE A 121 -7.36 12.93 1.03
CA PHE A 121 -7.44 13.13 2.46
C PHE A 121 -8.74 12.52 3.02
N GLY A 122 -8.66 11.78 4.12
CA GLY A 122 -9.83 11.17 4.75
C GLY A 122 -9.49 10.29 5.94
N ARG A 123 -10.48 9.54 6.45
CA ARG A 123 -10.26 8.54 7.49
C ARG A 123 -9.75 7.26 6.84
N VAL A 124 -8.69 6.69 7.39
CA VAL A 124 -8.12 5.46 6.85
C VAL A 124 -8.75 4.30 7.61
N THR A 125 -9.33 3.35 6.88
CA THR A 125 -9.93 2.14 7.44
C THR A 125 -9.30 0.91 6.81
N ILE A 126 -9.36 -0.21 7.53
CA ILE A 126 -8.73 -1.46 7.10
C ILE A 126 -9.83 -2.49 7.01
N GLU A 127 -10.18 -2.85 5.79
CA GLU A 127 -11.23 -3.81 5.51
C GLU A 127 -10.83 -5.24 5.92
N PRO A 128 -11.79 -6.17 6.08
CA PRO A 128 -11.52 -7.56 6.45
C PRO A 128 -10.54 -8.30 5.51
N ARG A 129 -10.37 -7.82 4.27
CA ARG A 129 -9.42 -8.35 3.28
C ARG A 129 -8.04 -7.69 3.32
N LYS A 130 -7.73 -6.90 4.34
CA LYS A 130 -6.51 -6.06 4.45
C LYS A 130 -6.36 -5.05 3.31
N ARG A 131 -7.47 -4.71 2.65
CA ARG A 131 -7.53 -3.56 1.76
C ARG A 131 -7.60 -2.32 2.63
N VAL A 132 -6.80 -1.33 2.28
CA VAL A 132 -6.81 -0.03 2.95
C VAL A 132 -7.68 0.89 2.11
N GLU A 133 -8.75 1.39 2.72
CA GLU A 133 -9.64 2.38 2.11
C GLU A 133 -9.51 3.71 2.84
N ILE A 134 -9.60 4.80 2.07
CA ILE A 134 -9.62 6.15 2.59
C ILE A 134 -11.05 6.65 2.43
N ALA A 135 -11.80 6.58 3.51
CA ALA A 135 -13.13 7.20 3.58
C ALA A 135 -12.93 8.71 3.55
N MET A 136 -13.17 9.32 2.40
CA MET A 136 -12.98 10.74 2.22
C MET A 136 -13.91 11.52 3.16
N LEU A 137 -13.37 12.54 3.80
CA LEU A 137 -14.11 13.37 4.75
C LEU A 137 -14.28 14.78 4.20
N ASN A 138 -15.47 15.32 4.39
CA ASN A 138 -15.80 16.66 3.96
C ASN A 138 -15.22 17.68 4.96
N THR A 139 -14.62 18.74 4.42
CA THR A 139 -14.10 19.86 5.24
C THR A 139 -15.25 20.77 5.68
N ALA A 140 -15.96 20.36 6.72
CA ALA A 140 -16.73 21.28 7.56
C ALA A 140 -16.74 20.79 9.02
N GLU A 141 -16.98 19.51 9.31
CA GLU A 141 -17.15 19.06 10.71
C GLU A 141 -16.83 17.57 10.96
N GLY A 142 -15.92 16.95 10.20
CA GLY A 142 -15.54 15.55 10.48
C GLY A 142 -16.71 14.54 10.41
N LYS A 143 -17.77 14.88 9.66
CA LYS A 143 -18.92 13.99 9.45
C LYS A 143 -18.56 12.94 8.39
N LEU A 144 -18.69 11.68 8.79
CA LEU A 144 -18.48 10.50 7.96
C LEU A 144 -19.69 10.28 7.06
N LYS A 145 -19.62 10.86 5.86
CA LYS A 145 -20.11 10.37 4.57
C LYS A 145 -20.42 11.60 3.70
N PRO A 146 -19.88 11.68 2.47
CA PRO A 146 -20.48 12.56 1.48
C PRO A 146 -21.89 12.04 1.20
N SER A 147 -22.91 12.87 1.46
CA SER A 147 -24.22 12.64 0.87
C SER A 147 -24.05 12.81 -0.64
N GLU A 148 -24.80 12.05 -1.45
CA GLU A 148 -24.83 12.21 -2.91
C GLU A 148 -25.28 13.63 -3.33
N GLU A 149 -25.80 14.42 -2.40
CA GLU A 149 -26.30 15.78 -2.58
C GLU A 149 -25.21 16.88 -2.46
N ASP A 150 -23.98 16.53 -2.05
CA ASP A 150 -22.90 17.50 -1.73
C ASP A 150 -21.88 17.66 -2.87
N ALA A 151 -22.33 17.78 -4.12
CA ALA A 151 -21.47 17.95 -5.31
C ALA A 151 -20.66 19.27 -5.31
N GLU A 152 -20.95 20.20 -4.39
CA GLU A 152 -20.25 21.48 -4.24
C GLU A 152 -19.12 21.44 -3.19
N GLU A 153 -18.92 20.33 -2.49
CA GLU A 153 -17.98 20.26 -1.38
C GLU A 153 -16.56 19.88 -1.82
N ARG A 154 -15.62 20.78 -1.54
CA ARG A 154 -14.19 20.63 -1.84
C ARG A 154 -13.55 19.56 -0.94
N MET A 155 -12.87 18.61 -1.59
CA MET A 155 -12.05 17.57 -0.99
C MET A 155 -10.59 17.99 -0.97
N GLN A 156 -9.88 17.55 0.07
CA GLN A 156 -8.45 17.76 0.20
C GLN A 156 -7.65 16.53 -0.25
N PHE A 157 -6.39 16.75 -0.56
CA PHE A 157 -5.44 15.68 -0.88
C PHE A 157 -4.04 16.05 -0.39
N PHE A 158 -3.21 15.04 -0.19
CA PHE A 158 -1.79 15.23 0.09
C PHE A 158 -0.94 14.83 -1.11
N THR A 159 0.19 15.52 -1.27
CA THR A 159 1.20 15.20 -2.28
C THR A 159 2.48 14.73 -1.61
N TYR A 160 3.05 13.66 -2.16
CA TYR A 160 4.31 13.08 -1.70
C TYR A 160 5.29 13.02 -2.86
N SER A 161 6.54 13.36 -2.60
CA SER A 161 7.61 13.20 -3.60
C SER A 161 8.33 11.87 -3.37
N VAL A 162 8.63 11.15 -4.44
CA VAL A 162 9.47 9.94 -4.36
C VAL A 162 10.93 10.35 -4.45
N HIS A 163 11.75 9.94 -3.48
CA HIS A 163 13.18 10.20 -3.52
C HIS A 163 13.83 9.32 -4.61
N PRO A 164 14.51 9.88 -5.65
CA PRO A 164 14.99 9.10 -6.80
C PRO A 164 15.93 7.94 -6.44
N ARG A 165 16.80 8.14 -5.44
CA ARG A 165 17.78 7.13 -5.01
C ARG A 165 17.23 6.05 -4.08
N PHE A 166 16.27 6.39 -3.22
CA PHE A 166 15.82 5.53 -2.12
C PHE A 166 14.41 5.02 -2.33
N GLU A 167 13.71 5.52 -3.35
CA GLU A 167 12.31 5.23 -3.65
C GLU A 167 11.37 5.47 -2.46
N THR A 168 11.79 6.27 -1.47
CA THR A 168 11.01 6.58 -0.27
C THR A 168 10.10 7.77 -0.49
N LEU A 169 8.89 7.70 0.08
CA LEU A 169 7.95 8.81 0.07
C LEU A 169 8.38 9.91 1.04
N VAL A 170 8.40 11.15 0.54
CA VAL A 170 8.77 12.34 1.27
C VAL A 170 7.56 13.26 1.37
N ALA A 171 7.17 13.58 2.60
CA ALA A 171 6.09 14.50 2.93
C ALA A 171 6.63 15.91 3.22
N THR A 172 5.98 16.94 2.67
CA THR A 172 6.38 18.35 2.83
C THR A 172 5.85 18.98 4.11
N SER A 173 4.68 18.55 4.60
CA SER A 173 4.05 19.07 5.81
C SER A 173 3.97 18.03 6.93
N VAL A 174 3.80 18.49 8.17
CA VAL A 174 3.60 17.62 9.34
C VAL A 174 2.30 16.82 9.20
N ALA A 175 1.21 17.45 8.78
CA ALA A 175 -0.06 16.78 8.52
C ALA A 175 0.06 15.64 7.48
N ALA A 176 0.74 15.91 6.36
CA ALA A 176 0.99 14.91 5.34
C ALA A 176 1.88 13.78 5.87
N ARG A 177 2.88 14.10 6.70
CA ARG A 177 3.76 13.10 7.31
C ARG A 177 3.04 12.19 8.30
N LEU A 178 2.16 12.76 9.14
CA LEU A 178 1.27 12.00 10.03
C LEU A 178 0.31 11.12 9.22
N PHE A 179 -0.29 11.65 8.15
CA PHE A 179 -1.16 10.86 7.29
C PHE A 179 -0.41 9.71 6.62
N LEU A 180 0.80 9.96 6.11
CA LEU A 180 1.66 8.94 5.54
C LEU A 180 2.04 7.86 6.57
N ALA A 181 2.28 8.23 7.83
CA ALA A 181 2.49 7.28 8.91
C ALA A 181 1.26 6.38 9.11
N THR A 182 0.05 6.94 8.99
CA THR A 182 -1.21 6.20 9.02
C THR A 182 -1.29 5.18 7.90
N LEU A 183 -0.94 5.57 6.67
CA LEU A 183 -0.91 4.65 5.53
C LEU A 183 0.08 3.51 5.74
N TYR A 184 1.31 3.80 6.19
CA TYR A 184 2.31 2.77 6.48
C TYR A 184 1.90 1.83 7.60
N MET A 185 1.21 2.34 8.63
CA MET A 185 0.68 1.50 9.70
C MET A 185 -0.50 0.65 9.21
N ALA A 186 -1.35 1.20 8.34
CA ALA A 186 -2.49 0.49 7.78
C ALA A 186 -2.06 -0.65 6.86
N THR A 187 -1.01 -0.44 6.07
CA THR A 187 -0.39 -1.45 5.20
C THR A 187 0.72 -2.23 5.88
N ALA A 188 0.90 -2.10 7.21
CA ALA A 188 2.02 -2.71 7.91
C ALA A 188 1.99 -4.23 7.79
N SER A 189 3.10 -4.80 7.34
CA SER A 189 3.35 -6.24 7.35
C SER A 189 4.49 -6.58 8.30
N LEU A 190 4.61 -7.86 8.67
CA LEU A 190 5.74 -8.35 9.46
C LEU A 190 7.04 -8.40 8.65
N SER A 191 6.94 -8.31 7.33
CA SER A 191 8.09 -8.29 6.43
C SER A 191 8.52 -6.85 6.15
N PRO A 192 9.83 -6.58 6.04
CA PRO A 192 10.30 -5.27 5.64
C PRO A 192 9.91 -4.97 4.19
N ASP A 193 9.51 -3.72 3.94
CA ASP A 193 9.24 -3.23 2.59
C ASP A 193 10.55 -3.17 1.79
N LYS A 194 10.53 -3.61 0.53
CA LYS A 194 11.73 -3.77 -0.30
C LYS A 194 12.49 -2.46 -0.47
N SER A 195 11.80 -1.34 -0.63
CA SER A 195 12.40 -0.03 -0.89
C SER A 195 12.77 0.74 0.38
N ILE A 196 12.11 0.48 1.51
CA ILE A 196 12.42 1.18 2.78
C ILE A 196 13.39 0.35 3.66
N GLY A 197 13.44 -0.97 3.48
CA GLY A 197 14.28 -1.87 4.28
C GLY A 197 13.83 -1.99 5.74
N MET A 198 12.58 -1.63 6.05
CA MET A 198 11.97 -1.76 7.37
C MET A 198 10.47 -2.05 7.25
N THR A 199 9.84 -2.49 8.34
CA THR A 199 8.40 -2.73 8.37
C THR A 199 7.62 -1.42 8.35
N GLY A 200 6.38 -1.45 7.86
CA GLY A 200 5.48 -0.30 7.88
C GLY A 200 5.30 0.28 9.30
N GLU A 201 5.22 -0.57 10.33
CA GLU A 201 5.17 -0.13 11.74
C GLU A 201 6.43 0.68 12.12
N ALA A 202 7.62 0.20 11.78
CA ALA A 202 8.87 0.89 12.08
C ALA A 202 8.94 2.24 11.34
N LYS A 203 8.48 2.29 10.09
CA LYS A 203 8.46 3.53 9.33
C LYS A 203 7.43 4.52 9.87
N ALA A 204 6.25 4.06 10.27
CA ALA A 204 5.25 4.89 10.91
C ALA A 204 5.78 5.55 12.20
N ILE A 205 6.46 4.77 13.06
CA ILE A 205 7.10 5.29 14.27
C ILE A 205 8.16 6.37 13.93
N ASP A 206 9.00 6.12 12.93
CA ASP A 206 10.01 7.09 12.47
C ASP A 206 9.38 8.40 11.96
N LEU A 207 8.32 8.30 11.16
CA LEU A 207 7.61 9.46 10.64
C LEU A 207 6.91 10.25 11.76
N THR A 208 6.28 9.59 12.73
CA THR A 208 5.63 10.27 13.86
C THR A 208 6.65 11.02 14.73
N ARG A 209 7.85 10.47 14.94
CA ARG A 209 8.92 11.19 15.65
C ARG A 209 9.33 12.50 14.96
N GLN A 210 9.32 12.49 13.63
CA GLN A 210 9.58 13.68 12.80
C GLN A 210 8.42 14.69 12.79
N CYS A 211 7.31 14.40 13.46
CA CYS A 211 6.13 15.27 13.57
C CYS A 211 6.03 15.98 14.93
N VAL A 212 6.95 15.73 15.86
CA VAL A 212 6.99 16.46 17.14
C VAL A 212 7.38 17.90 16.84
N THR A 213 6.54 18.85 17.26
CA THR A 213 6.76 20.29 17.07
C THR A 213 6.57 21.04 18.38
N ASN A 214 7.21 22.20 18.50
CA ASN A 214 7.10 23.08 19.68
C ASN A 214 5.94 24.08 19.52
N ARG A 215 4.81 23.63 18.97
CA ARG A 215 3.61 24.43 18.75
C ARG A 215 2.34 23.61 18.96
N ALA A 216 1.22 24.30 19.12
CA ALA A 216 -0.07 23.65 19.01
C ALA A 216 -0.25 23.09 17.58
N MET A 217 -0.83 21.90 17.52
CA MET A 217 -1.24 21.26 16.27
C MET A 217 -2.43 21.98 15.65
N SER A 218 -2.45 22.03 14.33
CA SER A 218 -3.64 22.45 13.59
C SER A 218 -4.73 21.37 13.66
N ASP A 219 -5.98 21.74 13.35
CA ASP A 219 -7.10 20.80 13.33
C ASP A 219 -6.85 19.62 12.36
N VAL A 220 -6.18 19.88 11.22
CA VAL A 220 -5.80 18.84 10.24
C VAL A 220 -4.73 17.91 10.82
N GLU A 221 -3.75 18.43 11.54
CA GLU A 221 -2.72 17.62 12.20
C GLU A 221 -3.31 16.76 13.31
N GLN A 222 -4.21 17.34 14.12
CA GLN A 222 -4.92 16.63 15.18
C GLN A 222 -5.81 15.53 14.61
N PHE A 223 -6.50 15.80 13.50
CA PHE A 223 -7.26 14.78 12.78
C PHE A 223 -6.36 13.62 12.29
N CYS A 224 -5.24 13.92 11.62
CA CYS A 224 -4.29 12.90 11.15
C CYS A 224 -3.73 12.07 12.32
N LEU A 225 -3.40 12.71 13.44
CA LEU A 225 -2.88 12.05 14.63
C LEU A 225 -3.94 11.15 15.30
N SER A 226 -5.19 11.59 15.36
CA SER A 226 -6.31 10.80 15.87
C SER A 226 -6.58 9.56 15.01
N ASN A 227 -6.60 9.72 13.69
CA ASN A 227 -6.71 8.62 12.73
C ASN A 227 -5.56 7.61 12.88
N LEU A 228 -4.33 8.09 13.04
CA LEU A 228 -3.15 7.25 13.33
C LEU A 228 -3.29 6.49 14.65
N LYS A 229 -3.72 7.18 15.71
CA LYS A 229 -3.93 6.62 17.05
C LYS A 229 -4.98 5.51 17.01
N GLU A 230 -6.08 5.71 16.29
CA GLU A 230 -7.13 4.71 16.09
C GLU A 230 -6.62 3.46 15.37
N ILE A 231 -5.91 3.62 14.25
CA ILE A 231 -5.35 2.47 13.51
C ILE A 231 -4.28 1.74 14.33
N SER A 232 -3.50 2.47 15.12
CA SER A 232 -2.44 1.88 15.94
C SER A 232 -2.98 1.07 17.12
N LYS A 233 -4.21 1.35 17.57
CA LYS A 233 -4.85 0.69 18.71
C LYS A 233 -4.82 -0.84 18.54
N HIS A 234 -4.36 -1.55 19.56
CA HIS A 234 -4.16 -3.01 19.58
C HIS A 234 -3.15 -3.59 18.60
N ARG A 235 -2.61 -2.80 17.67
CA ARG A 235 -1.66 -3.27 16.65
C ARG A 235 -0.23 -2.87 16.98
N SER A 236 -0.02 -1.61 17.35
CA SER A 236 1.27 -1.08 17.73
C SER A 236 1.17 -0.25 19.01
N PRO A 237 1.47 -0.84 20.18
CA PRO A 237 1.43 -0.10 21.44
C PRO A 237 2.46 1.03 21.46
N THR A 238 3.59 0.85 20.79
CA THR A 238 4.64 1.88 20.68
C THR A 238 4.14 3.11 19.94
N LEU A 239 3.50 2.91 18.78
CA LEU A 239 2.98 4.01 17.99
C LEU A 239 1.83 4.72 18.70
N TYR A 240 0.94 3.97 19.36
CA TYR A 240 -0.14 4.55 20.15
C TYR A 240 0.39 5.47 21.26
N LEU A 241 1.37 4.99 22.04
CA LEU A 241 2.00 5.78 23.11
C LEU A 241 2.70 7.02 22.56
N LEU A 242 3.38 6.91 21.41
CA LEU A 242 4.03 8.04 20.76
C LEU A 242 3.01 9.08 20.26
N CYS A 243 1.88 8.64 19.69
CA CYS A 243 0.81 9.54 19.27
C CYS A 243 0.22 10.29 20.46
N HIS A 244 -0.06 9.57 21.57
CA HIS A 244 -0.54 10.19 22.80
C HIS A 244 0.47 11.19 23.38
N ASP A 245 1.77 10.86 23.38
CA ASP A 245 2.83 11.74 23.84
C ASP A 245 2.97 13.01 22.98
N THR A 246 2.84 12.87 21.66
CA THR A 246 2.87 14.00 20.72
C THR A 246 1.65 14.90 20.89
N GLU A 247 0.46 14.30 21.08
CA GLU A 247 -0.79 15.02 21.37
C GLU A 247 -0.68 15.81 22.68
N GLN A 248 -0.19 15.17 23.74
CA GLN A 248 -0.01 15.82 25.04
C GLN A 248 1.02 16.96 24.95
N SER A 249 2.14 16.73 24.27
CA SER A 249 3.16 17.77 24.07
C SER A 249 2.59 18.98 23.32
N SER A 250 1.77 18.76 22.29
CA SER A 250 1.08 19.85 21.58
C SER A 250 0.15 20.64 22.49
N ILE A 251 -0.59 19.97 23.37
CA ILE A 251 -1.47 20.64 24.34
C ILE A 251 -0.63 21.44 25.33
N ASP A 252 0.47 20.88 25.81
CA ASP A 252 1.39 21.53 26.73
C ASP A 252 2.04 22.77 26.10
N TYR A 253 2.19 22.86 24.77
CA TYR A 253 2.69 24.06 24.09
C TYR A 253 1.60 25.07 23.70
N SER A 254 0.32 24.77 23.90
CA SER A 254 -0.77 25.70 23.54
C SER A 254 -0.68 27.06 24.22
N PHE A 255 -0.17 27.11 25.46
CA PHE A 255 -0.04 28.35 26.22
C PHE A 255 0.93 29.36 25.58
N LEU A 256 1.94 28.89 24.82
CA LEU A 256 2.92 29.75 24.15
C LEU A 256 2.29 30.58 23.02
N GLN A 257 1.13 30.18 22.51
CA GLN A 257 0.47 30.81 21.37
C GLN A 257 -0.74 31.66 21.77
N GLY A 258 -0.96 31.86 23.08
CA GLY A 258 -2.13 32.57 23.59
C GLY A 258 -3.45 31.79 23.44
N ASP A 259 -3.38 30.52 23.04
CA ASP A 259 -4.54 29.65 22.89
C ASP A 259 -4.94 29.10 24.27
N ASN A 260 -5.91 29.75 24.92
CA ASN A 260 -6.43 29.36 26.24
C ASN A 260 -7.28 28.06 26.21
N ARG A 261 -7.25 27.29 25.12
CA ARG A 261 -8.00 26.03 24.96
C ARG A 261 -7.55 24.93 25.93
N GLY A 262 -6.38 25.07 26.58
CA GLY A 262 -5.77 24.07 27.46
C GLY A 262 -6.37 23.92 28.87
N ARG A 263 -7.47 24.61 29.24
CA ARG A 263 -8.00 24.61 30.62
C ARG A 263 -9.40 24.02 30.80
N ASN A 264 -9.98 23.37 29.79
CA ASN A 264 -11.23 22.65 30.00
C ASN A 264 -10.92 21.26 30.60
N GLY A 265 -11.23 21.10 31.88
CA GLY A 265 -10.95 19.89 32.66
C GLY A 265 -11.40 18.62 31.94
N LYS A 266 -10.43 17.76 31.61
CA LYS A 266 -10.71 16.42 31.07
C LYS A 266 -11.48 15.63 32.12
N LYS A 267 -12.76 15.36 31.86
CA LYS A 267 -13.43 14.17 32.43
C LYS A 267 -12.54 12.96 32.13
N ILE A 268 -12.49 12.01 33.05
CA ILE A 268 -11.78 10.73 32.83
C ILE A 268 -12.45 10.07 31.63
N ASP A 269 -11.81 10.22 30.47
CA ASP A 269 -12.30 9.76 29.18
C ASP A 269 -11.79 8.34 28.91
N ASP A 270 -12.47 7.58 28.07
CA ASP A 270 -12.10 6.22 27.64
C ASP A 270 -10.63 6.15 27.17
N SER A 271 -10.11 7.26 26.65
CA SER A 271 -8.71 7.48 26.28
C SER A 271 -7.70 7.09 27.38
N THR A 272 -8.05 7.30 28.67
CA THR A 272 -7.18 6.99 29.80
C THR A 272 -7.09 5.49 30.10
N LEU A 273 -8.19 4.74 29.90
CA LEU A 273 -8.23 3.29 30.02
C LEU A 273 -7.39 2.63 28.92
N TRP A 274 -7.59 3.07 27.67
CA TRP A 274 -6.80 2.59 26.53
C TRP A 274 -5.31 2.87 26.69
N LEU A 275 -4.95 4.03 27.24
CA LEU A 275 -3.56 4.35 27.53
C LEU A 275 -2.95 3.33 28.51
N ALA A 276 -3.66 2.95 29.59
CA ALA A 276 -3.17 1.97 30.55
C ALA A 276 -2.96 0.57 29.92
N ASP A 277 -3.89 0.15 29.06
CA ASP A 277 -3.79 -1.12 28.34
C ASP A 277 -2.60 -1.14 27.38
N GLU A 278 -2.42 -0.08 26.60
CA GLU A 278 -1.32 0.02 25.63
C GLU A 278 0.05 0.16 26.32
N ARG A 279 0.13 0.83 27.48
CA ARG A 279 1.32 0.82 28.34
C ARG A 279 1.67 -0.59 28.79
N THR A 280 0.68 -1.35 29.25
CA THR A 280 0.86 -2.75 29.69
C THR A 280 1.28 -3.64 28.52
N ALA A 281 0.64 -3.48 27.36
CA ALA A 281 0.99 -4.18 26.13
C ALA A 281 2.42 -3.88 25.69
N TYR A 282 2.87 -2.62 25.77
CA TYR A 282 4.24 -2.22 25.47
C TYR A 282 5.26 -2.90 26.40
N ILE A 283 5.03 -2.86 27.72
CA ILE A 283 5.91 -3.52 28.71
C ILE A 283 5.98 -5.03 28.45
N ASN A 284 4.85 -5.65 28.10
CA ASN A 284 4.82 -7.07 27.73
C ASN A 284 5.57 -7.35 26.42
N LYS A 285 5.48 -6.45 25.42
CA LYS A 285 6.23 -6.55 24.15
C LYS A 285 7.74 -6.57 24.42
N LEU A 286 8.23 -5.71 25.32
CA LEU A 286 9.64 -5.60 25.70
C LEU A 286 10.26 -6.86 26.33
N ARG A 287 9.44 -7.81 26.80
CA ARG A 287 9.93 -9.11 27.31
C ARG A 287 10.47 -10.03 26.19
N LYS A 288 10.17 -9.73 24.93
CA LYS A 288 10.61 -10.48 23.75
C LYS A 288 11.79 -9.76 23.08
N PRO A 289 12.69 -10.47 22.37
CA PRO A 289 13.70 -9.83 21.54
C PRO A 289 12.99 -9.04 20.44
N LEU A 290 13.14 -7.72 20.47
CA LEU A 290 12.54 -6.80 19.52
C LEU A 290 13.62 -6.06 18.74
N ASN A 291 13.26 -5.62 17.54
CA ASN A 291 14.06 -4.66 16.81
C ASN A 291 14.06 -3.32 17.57
N PRO A 292 15.24 -2.73 17.88
CA PRO A 292 15.32 -1.43 18.56
C PRO A 292 14.52 -0.30 17.89
N ARG A 293 14.32 -0.37 16.57
CA ARG A 293 13.52 0.63 15.82
C ARG A 293 12.05 0.66 16.23
N LEU A 294 11.53 -0.44 16.77
CA LEU A 294 10.16 -0.58 17.26
C LEU A 294 10.02 -0.21 18.75
N CYS A 295 11.10 0.20 19.41
CA CYS A 295 11.07 0.60 20.81
C CYS A 295 11.01 2.12 20.94
N LEU A 296 10.37 2.58 22.02
CA LEU A 296 10.48 3.96 22.47
C LEU A 296 11.93 4.27 22.89
N THR A 297 12.34 5.52 22.72
CA THR A 297 13.58 6.04 23.29
C THR A 297 13.47 6.13 24.82
N ASP A 298 14.59 6.29 25.52
CA ASP A 298 14.55 6.39 26.99
C ASP A 298 13.77 7.64 27.47
N GLU A 299 13.82 8.73 26.70
CA GLU A 299 13.06 9.96 26.98
C GLU A 299 11.56 9.78 26.70
N GLU A 300 11.21 9.13 25.59
CA GLU A 300 9.83 8.74 25.27
C GLU A 300 9.27 7.80 26.35
N CYS A 301 10.06 6.81 26.80
CA CYS A 301 9.66 5.94 27.91
C CYS A 301 9.41 6.73 29.20
N ARG A 302 10.26 7.71 29.51
CA ARG A 302 10.09 8.54 30.71
C ARG A 302 8.80 9.36 30.64
N ARG A 303 8.49 9.98 29.50
CA ARG A 303 7.28 10.79 29.33
C ARG A 303 6.01 9.93 29.26
N SER A 304 6.04 8.83 28.50
CA SER A 304 4.87 7.98 28.30
C SER A 304 4.60 7.02 29.45
N LEU A 305 5.61 6.52 30.18
CA LEU A 305 5.47 5.50 31.23
C LEU A 305 5.86 5.98 32.63
N GLY A 306 6.53 7.13 32.77
CA GLY A 306 7.05 7.59 34.06
C GLY A 306 8.24 6.78 34.60
N GLN A 307 8.90 5.96 33.77
CA GLN A 307 9.99 5.07 34.19
C GLN A 307 11.30 5.34 33.45
N HIS A 308 12.44 5.30 34.15
CA HIS A 308 13.77 5.35 33.55
C HIS A 308 14.20 3.96 33.05
N SER A 309 14.55 3.88 31.76
CA SER A 309 15.17 2.75 31.05
C SER A 309 14.62 1.35 31.40
N LEU A 310 13.65 0.86 30.62
CA LEU A 310 13.32 -0.58 30.62
C LEU A 310 14.46 -1.43 29.99
N ARG A 311 15.47 -0.77 29.40
CA ARG A 311 16.69 -1.39 28.85
C ARG A 311 17.55 -2.12 29.88
N ARG A 312 17.32 -1.90 31.19
CA ARG A 312 18.01 -2.62 32.28
C ARG A 312 17.38 -3.96 32.66
N TRP A 313 16.42 -4.49 31.89
CA TRP A 313 16.13 -5.91 32.04
C TRP A 313 17.28 -6.73 31.50
N LYS A 314 18.09 -7.17 32.48
CA LYS A 314 19.12 -8.20 32.38
C LYS A 314 18.77 -9.11 31.22
N ARG A 315 19.72 -9.29 30.29
CA ARG A 315 19.82 -10.54 29.54
C ARG A 315 19.85 -11.64 30.62
N SER A 316 18.67 -12.09 31.08
CA SER A 316 18.53 -13.39 31.67
C SER A 316 19.19 -14.26 30.62
N LYS A 317 20.36 -14.79 30.97
CA LYS A 317 21.08 -15.74 30.14
C LYS A 317 20.02 -16.77 29.81
N ARG A 318 19.39 -16.66 28.64
CA ARG A 318 18.40 -17.62 28.19
C ARG A 318 19.21 -18.90 28.19
N LYS A 319 18.94 -19.78 29.16
CA LYS A 319 19.47 -21.13 29.13
C LYS A 319 19.19 -21.60 27.71
N ILE A 320 20.27 -21.90 27.01
CA ILE A 320 20.27 -22.39 25.64
C ILE A 320 19.15 -23.42 25.57
N ARG A 321 18.26 -23.21 24.60
CA ARG A 321 17.03 -23.95 24.28
C ARG A 321 17.03 -25.34 24.95
N LYS A 322 16.07 -25.61 25.85
CA LYS A 322 15.69 -27.01 26.07
C LYS A 322 15.24 -27.50 24.69
N PHE A 323 16.00 -28.43 24.11
CA PHE A 323 15.55 -29.14 22.92
C PHE A 323 14.19 -29.74 23.28
N ILE A 324 13.16 -29.32 22.56
CA ILE A 324 11.90 -30.03 22.60
C ILE A 324 12.22 -31.35 21.92
N ASP A 325 12.11 -32.44 22.68
CA ASP A 325 12.24 -33.78 22.12
C ASP A 325 11.04 -33.98 21.21
N ILE A 326 11.26 -33.71 19.91
CA ILE A 326 10.26 -34.03 18.90
C ILE A 326 10.29 -35.55 18.81
N HIS A 327 9.21 -36.20 19.24
CA HIS A 327 9.06 -37.65 19.07
C HIS A 327 9.42 -38.01 17.62
N CYS A 328 10.31 -38.99 17.47
CA CYS A 328 10.75 -39.46 16.16
C CYS A 328 9.52 -39.70 15.27
N CYS A 329 9.54 -39.15 14.05
CA CYS A 329 8.47 -39.37 13.09
C CYS A 329 8.19 -40.89 13.00
N PRO A 330 6.95 -41.35 13.22
CA PRO A 330 6.63 -42.79 13.23
C PRO A 330 6.82 -43.45 11.87
N VAL A 331 7.09 -42.66 10.83
CA VAL A 331 7.32 -43.11 9.47
C VAL A 331 8.80 -43.28 9.21
N THR A 332 9.25 -44.55 9.10
CA THR A 332 10.60 -44.89 8.66
C THR A 332 10.90 -44.30 7.28
N ARG A 333 12.10 -43.72 7.12
CA ARG A 333 12.59 -43.08 5.89
C ARG A 333 12.45 -43.92 4.61
N LYS A 334 12.53 -45.25 4.74
CA LYS A 334 12.28 -46.19 3.62
C LYS A 334 10.87 -46.03 3.04
N LYS A 335 9.85 -45.94 3.90
CA LYS A 335 8.44 -45.78 3.49
C LYS A 335 8.17 -44.43 2.83
N LEU A 336 8.85 -43.38 3.32
CA LEU A 336 8.78 -42.04 2.71
C LEU A 336 9.33 -42.07 1.27
N ASN A 337 10.47 -42.75 1.08
CA ASN A 337 11.07 -42.93 -0.24
C ASN A 337 10.18 -43.75 -1.17
N ASP A 338 9.46 -44.75 -0.67
CA ASP A 338 8.51 -45.52 -1.49
C ASP A 338 7.36 -44.64 -1.98
N VAL A 339 6.82 -43.75 -1.13
CA VAL A 339 5.80 -42.76 -1.55
C VAL A 339 6.38 -41.81 -2.59
N TYR A 340 7.59 -41.27 -2.38
CA TYR A 340 8.23 -40.38 -3.36
C TYR A 340 8.51 -41.07 -4.69
N LYS A 341 8.91 -42.34 -4.68
CA LYS A 341 9.11 -43.15 -5.88
C LYS A 341 7.79 -43.35 -6.63
N THR A 342 6.73 -43.67 -5.89
CA THR A 342 5.37 -43.82 -6.45
C THR A 342 4.84 -42.50 -7.04
N MET A 343 5.15 -41.36 -6.43
CA MET A 343 4.85 -40.04 -6.98
C MET A 343 5.71 -39.70 -8.19
N SER A 344 6.98 -40.08 -8.20
CA SER A 344 7.88 -39.89 -9.35
C SER A 344 7.43 -40.70 -10.56
N ASP A 345 6.92 -41.92 -10.36
CA ASP A 345 6.44 -42.80 -11.43
C ASP A 345 5.19 -42.28 -12.15
N LEU A 346 4.44 -41.36 -11.53
CA LEU A 346 3.27 -40.66 -12.10
C LEU A 346 3.64 -39.65 -13.18
N TRP A 347 4.88 -39.15 -13.14
CA TRP A 347 5.36 -38.13 -14.05
C TRP A 347 6.33 -38.74 -15.05
N SER A 348 5.99 -38.66 -16.34
CA SER A 348 6.96 -38.93 -17.41
C SER A 348 7.54 -37.59 -17.83
N VAL A 349 8.84 -37.40 -17.60
CA VAL A 349 9.56 -36.26 -18.16
C VAL A 349 9.98 -36.67 -19.57
N HIS A 350 9.34 -36.10 -20.59
CA HIS A 350 9.84 -36.23 -21.96
C HIS A 350 10.76 -35.04 -22.23
N GLU A 351 12.04 -35.33 -22.46
CA GLU A 351 12.98 -34.34 -22.98
C GLU A 351 12.63 -34.07 -24.45
N GLN A 352 11.83 -33.04 -24.71
CA GLN A 352 11.77 -32.46 -26.05
C GLN A 352 12.96 -31.53 -26.21
N THR A 353 14.09 -32.06 -26.67
CA THR A 353 15.19 -31.25 -27.19
C THR A 353 14.73 -30.58 -28.49
N SER A 354 14.05 -29.44 -28.38
CA SER A 354 13.80 -28.59 -29.54
C SER A 354 15.12 -27.89 -29.89
N LEU A 355 15.84 -28.45 -30.87
CA LEU A 355 17.02 -27.84 -31.47
C LEU A 355 16.57 -26.63 -32.31
N LYS A 356 16.31 -25.49 -31.67
CA LYS A 356 16.13 -24.22 -32.37
C LYS A 356 17.51 -23.66 -32.73
N PRO A 357 17.79 -23.37 -34.02
CA PRO A 357 19.06 -22.79 -34.41
C PRO A 357 19.27 -21.44 -33.71
N PHE A 358 20.53 -21.13 -33.40
CA PHE A 358 20.90 -19.87 -32.77
C PHE A 358 20.53 -18.70 -33.71
N PRO A 359 19.84 -17.66 -33.22
CA PRO A 359 19.22 -16.64 -34.08
C PRO A 359 20.19 -15.59 -34.63
N LEU A 360 21.46 -15.58 -34.18
CA LEU A 360 22.45 -14.60 -34.62
C LEU A 360 23.41 -15.23 -35.65
N PRO A 361 23.76 -14.52 -36.74
CA PRO A 361 24.79 -14.96 -37.68
C PRO A 361 26.20 -14.88 -37.04
N ASP A 362 27.12 -15.75 -37.47
CA ASP A 362 28.51 -15.79 -37.00
C ASP A 362 29.20 -14.43 -37.16
N LEU A 363 29.45 -13.75 -36.04
CA LEU A 363 30.19 -12.48 -35.99
C LEU A 363 31.69 -12.76 -35.87
N ASN A 364 32.34 -13.11 -36.98
CA ASN A 364 33.76 -13.50 -37.04
C ASN A 364 34.76 -12.33 -37.20
N THR A 365 34.39 -11.09 -36.91
CA THR A 365 35.21 -9.92 -37.29
C THR A 365 36.18 -9.43 -36.20
N THR A 366 36.02 -9.82 -34.93
CA THR A 366 36.92 -9.42 -33.82
C THR A 366 37.02 -10.51 -32.75
N GLU A 367 38.16 -10.62 -32.05
CA GLU A 367 38.37 -11.59 -30.95
C GLU A 367 37.33 -11.43 -29.83
N ILE A 368 36.95 -10.18 -29.53
CA ILE A 368 35.88 -9.87 -28.56
C ILE A 368 34.53 -10.37 -29.08
N GLY A 369 34.26 -10.20 -30.37
CA GLY A 369 33.04 -10.70 -31.02
C GLY A 369 32.91 -12.23 -30.95
N GLN A 370 34.01 -12.96 -31.15
CA GLN A 370 34.03 -14.41 -31.02
C GLN A 370 33.78 -14.87 -29.57
N SER A 371 34.39 -14.19 -28.59
CA SER A 371 34.15 -14.49 -27.17
C SER A 371 32.68 -14.27 -26.80
N LEU A 372 32.11 -13.12 -27.18
CA LEU A 372 30.72 -12.77 -26.92
C LEU A 372 29.74 -13.73 -27.61
N TYR A 373 30.03 -14.07 -28.87
CA TYR A 373 29.23 -15.01 -29.65
C TYR A 373 29.22 -16.41 -29.00
N SER A 374 30.37 -16.88 -28.52
CA SER A 374 30.49 -18.17 -27.85
C SER A 374 29.69 -18.22 -26.52
N GLU A 375 29.66 -17.12 -25.76
CA GLU A 375 28.89 -17.01 -24.53
C GLU A 375 27.38 -16.98 -24.80
N LEU A 376 26.95 -16.21 -25.80
CA LEU A 376 25.55 -16.14 -26.20
C LEU A 376 25.05 -17.46 -26.75
N GLN A 377 25.86 -18.18 -27.53
CA GLN A 377 25.53 -19.51 -28.03
C GLN A 377 25.41 -20.53 -26.89
N LYS A 378 26.28 -20.49 -25.89
CA LYS A 378 26.16 -21.31 -24.66
C LYS A 378 24.89 -20.99 -23.88
N SER A 379 24.57 -19.70 -23.71
CA SER A 379 23.35 -19.27 -23.02
C SER A 379 22.08 -19.68 -23.77
N TRP A 380 22.09 -19.64 -25.10
CA TRP A 380 20.97 -20.09 -25.92
C TRP A 380 20.74 -21.59 -25.82
N ASN A 381 21.81 -22.40 -25.87
CA ASN A 381 21.72 -23.84 -25.68
C ASN A 381 21.11 -24.20 -24.32
N LEU A 382 21.52 -23.49 -23.26
CA LEU A 382 20.94 -23.64 -21.92
C LEU A 382 19.45 -23.25 -21.87
N HIS A 383 19.07 -22.14 -22.50
CA HIS A 383 17.67 -21.71 -22.58
C HIS A 383 16.80 -22.73 -23.33
N CYS A 384 17.30 -23.30 -24.43
CA CYS A 384 16.62 -24.36 -25.18
C CYS A 384 16.45 -25.65 -24.37
N THR A 385 17.41 -26.01 -23.51
CA THR A 385 17.26 -27.16 -22.60
C THR A 385 16.23 -26.93 -21.49
N ILE A 386 16.11 -25.71 -20.97
CA ILE A 386 15.18 -25.40 -19.87
C ILE A 386 13.73 -25.32 -20.38
N GLY A 387 13.51 -24.83 -21.60
CA GLY A 387 12.18 -24.71 -22.20
C GLY A 387 11.55 -26.02 -22.71
N GLY A 388 12.30 -27.13 -22.73
CA GLY A 388 11.88 -28.40 -23.34
C GLY A 388 11.18 -29.40 -22.40
N LEU A 389 11.05 -29.09 -21.10
CA LEU A 389 10.45 -29.99 -20.12
C LEU A 389 8.92 -29.89 -20.15
N LYS A 390 8.28 -30.64 -21.05
CA LYS A 390 6.85 -30.92 -20.95
C LYS A 390 6.63 -32.11 -20.02
N THR A 391 6.09 -31.85 -18.85
CA THR A 391 5.65 -32.91 -17.92
C THR A 391 4.24 -33.36 -18.30
N GLU A 392 4.10 -34.60 -18.76
CA GLU A 392 2.79 -35.21 -19.00
C GLU A 392 2.46 -36.23 -17.89
N MET A 393 1.25 -36.12 -17.33
CA MET A 393 0.71 -37.08 -16.36
C MET A 393 0.26 -38.34 -17.10
N LYS A 394 0.74 -39.52 -16.69
CA LYS A 394 0.34 -40.79 -17.32
C LYS A 394 -1.17 -41.05 -17.17
N SER A 395 -1.75 -41.73 -18.16
CA SER A 395 -3.20 -42.07 -18.25
C SER A 395 -3.73 -42.93 -17.10
N ASN A 396 -2.87 -43.54 -16.29
CA ASN A 396 -3.26 -44.45 -15.20
C ASN A 396 -3.29 -43.78 -13.81
N THR A 397 -3.47 -42.46 -13.79
CA THR A 397 -3.40 -41.60 -12.59
C THR A 397 -4.47 -41.89 -11.55
N ILE A 398 -5.66 -42.31 -11.98
CA ILE A 398 -6.78 -42.62 -11.06
C ILE A 398 -6.48 -43.88 -10.21
N ALA A 399 -5.84 -44.90 -10.79
CA ALA A 399 -5.50 -46.13 -10.08
C ALA A 399 -4.39 -45.89 -9.03
N VAL A 400 -3.39 -45.10 -9.38
CA VAL A 400 -2.26 -44.77 -8.49
C VAL A 400 -2.70 -43.83 -7.36
N LEU A 401 -3.55 -42.84 -7.64
CA LEU A 401 -4.13 -41.97 -6.61
C LEU A 401 -5.00 -42.74 -5.61
N ARG A 402 -5.75 -43.76 -6.06
CA ARG A 402 -6.51 -44.65 -5.17
C ARG A 402 -5.59 -45.48 -4.27
N ARG A 403 -4.44 -45.94 -4.78
CA ARG A 403 -3.43 -46.68 -4.01
C ARG A 403 -2.77 -45.78 -2.95
N LEU A 404 -2.32 -44.58 -3.33
CA LEU A 404 -1.79 -43.58 -2.41
C LEU A 404 -2.80 -43.17 -1.33
N LYS A 405 -4.07 -42.97 -1.70
CA LYS A 405 -5.14 -42.68 -0.74
C LYS A 405 -5.33 -43.82 0.26
N LYS A 406 -5.26 -45.08 -0.19
CA LYS A 406 -5.39 -46.26 0.68
C LYS A 406 -4.18 -46.38 1.62
N ASP A 407 -2.97 -46.16 1.12
CA ASP A 407 -1.74 -46.22 1.92
C ASP A 407 -1.73 -45.11 2.98
N VAL A 408 -2.00 -43.86 2.61
CA VAL A 408 -2.08 -42.71 3.54
C VAL A 408 -3.20 -42.92 4.58
N HIS A 409 -4.34 -43.49 4.20
CA HIS A 409 -5.43 -43.77 5.14
C HIS A 409 -5.11 -44.90 6.12
N LEU A 410 -4.29 -45.88 5.71
CA LEU A 410 -3.74 -46.91 6.61
C LEU A 410 -2.74 -46.30 7.60
N TYR A 411 -1.97 -45.29 7.19
CA TYR A 411 -1.02 -44.59 8.06
C TYR A 411 -1.70 -43.69 9.11
N ILE A 412 -2.82 -43.04 8.77
CA ILE A 412 -3.60 -42.22 9.72
C ILE A 412 -4.24 -43.07 10.83
N LYS A 413 -4.47 -44.36 10.60
CA LYS A 413 -5.01 -45.28 11.63
C LYS A 413 -3.95 -45.90 12.56
N LEU A 414 -2.67 -45.75 12.25
CA LEU A 414 -1.54 -46.32 13.00
C LEU A 414 -0.80 -45.28 13.88
N VAL A 415 -1.21 -44.01 13.80
CA VAL A 415 -0.84 -42.91 14.71
C VAL A 415 -2.03 -42.64 15.61
#